data_AF-A0A3D4ZYX5-F1
#
_entry.id   AF-A0A3D4ZYX5-F1
#
_cell.length_a   1.000
_cell.length_b   1.000
_cell.length_c   1.000
_cell.angle_alpha   90.00
_cell.angle_beta   90.00
_cell.angle_gamma   90.00
#
_symmetry.space_group_name_H-M   'P 1'
#
loop_
_entity.id
_entity.type
_entity.pdbx_description
1 polymer ?
#
loop_
_entity_poly.entity_id
_entity_poly.type
_entity_poly.pdbx_seq_one_letter_code
_entity_poly.pdbx_strand_id
1 'polypeptide(L)'
;MSAHAMELIGVGLYTLSDAARIVRAKPSHVKRWVEGYSYPYNGDRRFSEPVLKPALQPIDNMRVLTFLDLVELQFISLFRKEGVSMPVIRAASKAAARRFGTDHPFASSRFTTDGKAIFAVLQPENVDAHNADTSTIVEELHKSQMVFAEVIEPFFRNIEWGTQEAMRLWPLGKDRRVVIDPKRQFGAPIDNETGTPTAVLYANAVEGGNAPELVAEWYEIPLDAVERAVEYETYLRTA
;
A
#
# COMPACT_ATOMS: atom_id res chain seq x y z
N MET A 1 2.87 -29.10 -13.58
CA MET A 1 2.72 -27.65 -13.27
C MET A 1 4.06 -26.99 -13.58
N SER A 2 4.07 -25.95 -14.44
CA SER A 2 5.32 -25.28 -14.85
C SER A 2 5.99 -24.61 -13.65
N ALA A 3 7.33 -24.59 -13.62
CA ALA A 3 8.14 -24.01 -12.54
C ALA A 3 7.75 -22.55 -12.20
N HIS A 4 7.23 -21.77 -13.17
CA HIS A 4 6.72 -20.41 -12.95
C HIS A 4 5.48 -20.33 -12.05
N ALA A 5 4.62 -21.36 -12.02
CA ALA A 5 3.41 -21.34 -11.18
C ALA A 5 3.74 -21.49 -9.69
N MET A 6 4.87 -22.12 -9.37
CA MET A 6 5.31 -22.31 -7.98
C MET A 6 5.88 -21.02 -7.36
N GLU A 7 6.31 -20.06 -8.18
CA GLU A 7 6.83 -18.76 -7.73
C GLU A 7 5.74 -17.75 -7.34
N LEU A 8 4.48 -17.99 -7.73
CA LEU A 8 3.37 -17.06 -7.49
C LEU A 8 2.49 -17.43 -6.28
N ILE A 9 2.75 -18.57 -5.64
CA ILE A 9 1.99 -18.98 -4.44
C ILE A 9 2.58 -18.25 -3.22
N GLY A 10 1.71 -17.59 -2.46
CA GLY A 10 2.10 -16.96 -1.20
C GLY A 10 2.75 -15.58 -1.32
N VAL A 11 2.77 -14.98 -2.51
CA VAL A 11 3.26 -13.60 -2.75
C VAL A 11 2.16 -12.54 -2.68
N GLY A 12 0.89 -12.95 -2.74
CA GLY A 12 -0.27 -12.07 -2.92
C GLY A 12 -0.33 -11.51 -4.34
N LEU A 13 -1.50 -11.46 -4.97
CA LEU A 13 -1.65 -10.97 -6.34
C LEU A 13 -2.77 -9.95 -6.42
N TYR A 14 -2.44 -8.74 -6.87
CA TYR A 14 -3.37 -7.62 -6.93
C TYR A 14 -3.35 -7.00 -8.31
N THR A 15 -4.53 -6.74 -8.87
CA THR A 15 -4.62 -5.81 -10.01
C THR A 15 -4.35 -4.39 -9.53
N LEU A 16 -4.05 -3.47 -10.45
CA LEU A 16 -3.96 -2.04 -10.13
C LEU A 16 -5.25 -1.51 -9.47
N SER A 17 -6.41 -2.04 -9.86
CA SER A 17 -7.71 -1.66 -9.29
C SER A 17 -7.87 -2.16 -7.86
N ASP A 18 -7.47 -3.41 -7.58
CA ASP A 18 -7.51 -3.98 -6.22
C ASP A 18 -6.59 -3.19 -5.29
N ALA A 19 -5.35 -2.96 -5.72
CA ALA A 19 -4.39 -2.18 -4.96
C ALA A 19 -4.88 -0.76 -4.71
N ALA A 20 -5.42 -0.07 -5.73
CA ALA A 20 -6.00 1.26 -5.59
C ALA A 20 -7.13 1.32 -4.57
N ARG A 21 -8.03 0.33 -4.60
CA ARG A 21 -9.12 0.20 -3.63
C ARG A 21 -8.56 0.02 -2.22
N ILE A 22 -7.67 -0.95 -2.00
CA ILE A 22 -7.10 -1.27 -0.69
C ILE A 22 -6.33 -0.08 -0.09
N VAL A 23 -5.46 0.56 -0.86
CA VAL A 23 -4.66 1.71 -0.37
C VAL A 23 -5.45 3.02 -0.36
N ARG A 24 -6.72 2.97 -0.77
CA ARG A 24 -7.65 4.10 -0.82
C ARG A 24 -7.05 5.28 -1.59
N ALA A 25 -6.70 5.00 -2.85
CA ALA A 25 -6.21 5.98 -3.81
C ALA A 25 -6.93 5.81 -5.15
N LYS A 26 -7.01 6.89 -5.95
CA LYS A 26 -7.60 6.81 -7.29
C LYS A 26 -6.80 5.82 -8.15
N PRO A 27 -7.45 4.95 -8.95
CA PRO A 27 -6.74 4.02 -9.84
C PRO A 27 -5.72 4.70 -10.77
N SER A 28 -6.05 5.92 -11.22
CA SER A 28 -5.14 6.73 -12.05
C SER A 28 -3.87 7.17 -11.30
N HIS A 29 -3.94 7.39 -9.98
CA HIS A 29 -2.76 7.72 -9.18
C HIS A 29 -1.87 6.50 -8.99
N VAL A 30 -2.45 5.36 -8.59
CA VAL A 30 -1.69 4.11 -8.42
C VAL A 30 -1.02 3.71 -9.73
N LYS A 31 -1.73 3.78 -10.86
CA LYS A 31 -1.14 3.56 -12.18
C LYS A 31 0.07 4.45 -12.43
N ARG A 32 -0.02 5.75 -12.16
CA ARG A 32 1.10 6.70 -12.31
C ARG A 32 2.27 6.41 -11.36
N TRP A 33 1.99 5.95 -10.14
CA TRP A 33 3.02 5.57 -9.18
C TRP A 33 3.78 4.33 -9.64
N VAL A 34 3.09 3.38 -10.26
CA VAL A 34 3.65 2.10 -10.72
C VAL A 34 4.30 2.18 -12.10
N GLU A 35 3.73 2.93 -13.03
CA GLU A 35 4.15 2.95 -14.43
C GLU A 35 4.83 4.26 -14.85
N GLY A 36 4.76 5.29 -14.02
CA GLY A 36 5.12 6.65 -14.42
C GLY A 36 4.08 7.26 -15.36
N TYR A 37 4.35 8.47 -15.86
CA TYR A 37 3.51 9.12 -16.87
C TYR A 37 4.21 10.27 -17.58
N SER A 38 3.85 10.49 -18.85
CA SER A 38 4.23 11.73 -19.54
C SER A 38 3.26 12.87 -19.25
N TYR A 39 3.78 14.09 -19.19
CA TYR A 39 2.99 15.31 -19.07
C TYR A 39 3.62 16.45 -19.88
N PRO A 40 2.79 17.37 -20.42
CA PRO A 40 3.31 18.55 -21.10
C PRO A 40 3.91 19.54 -20.09
N TYR A 41 5.03 20.16 -20.45
CA TYR A 41 5.69 21.19 -19.64
C TYR A 41 6.50 22.12 -20.55
N ASN A 42 6.20 23.42 -20.53
CA ASN A 42 6.87 24.47 -21.34
C ASN A 42 7.02 24.11 -22.83
N GLY A 43 6.00 23.49 -23.43
CA GLY A 43 6.01 23.08 -24.84
C GLY A 43 6.65 21.71 -25.10
N ASP A 44 7.34 21.13 -24.12
CA ASP A 44 7.96 19.81 -24.22
C ASP A 44 7.15 18.72 -23.51
N ARG A 45 7.38 17.46 -23.89
CA ARG A 45 6.89 16.29 -23.15
C ARG A 45 7.93 15.88 -22.11
N ARG A 46 7.58 15.95 -20.83
CA ARG A 46 8.39 15.38 -19.74
C ARG A 46 7.82 14.05 -19.29
N PHE A 47 8.66 13.21 -18.71
CA PHE A 47 8.27 11.94 -18.11
C PHE A 47 8.51 11.97 -16.60
N SER A 48 7.49 11.61 -15.84
CA SER A 48 7.62 11.33 -14.42
C SER A 48 7.83 9.85 -14.23
N GLU A 49 8.97 9.48 -13.66
CA GLU A 49 9.33 8.09 -13.35
C GLU A 49 8.31 7.40 -12.43
N PRO A 50 8.25 6.07 -12.37
CA PRO A 50 7.56 5.33 -11.32
C PRO A 50 8.31 5.43 -9.98
N VAL A 51 7.58 5.34 -8.86
CA VAL A 51 8.12 5.51 -7.49
C VAL A 51 8.55 4.18 -6.86
N LEU A 52 7.96 3.10 -7.32
CA LEU A 52 8.31 1.73 -6.95
C LEU A 52 8.49 0.91 -8.22
N LYS A 53 9.22 -0.20 -8.09
CA LYS A 53 9.45 -1.16 -9.18
C LYS A 53 8.66 -2.43 -8.85
N PRO A 54 7.62 -2.76 -9.63
CA PRO A 54 6.86 -3.99 -9.41
C PRO A 54 7.76 -5.22 -9.36
N ALA A 55 7.53 -6.09 -8.37
CA ALA A 55 8.29 -7.32 -8.23
C ALA A 55 8.09 -8.28 -9.42
N LEU A 56 6.88 -8.26 -10.00
CA LEU A 56 6.49 -9.13 -11.10
C LEU A 56 6.54 -8.41 -12.46
N GLN A 57 6.99 -9.16 -13.46
CA GLN A 57 6.73 -8.81 -14.85
C GLN A 57 5.22 -8.91 -15.15
N PRO A 58 4.71 -8.19 -16.16
CA PRO A 58 3.32 -8.34 -16.57
C PRO A 58 2.97 -9.80 -16.89
N ILE A 59 1.81 -10.25 -16.44
CA ILE A 59 1.24 -11.57 -16.74
C ILE A 59 0.12 -11.35 -17.74
N ASP A 60 0.18 -11.99 -18.90
CA ASP A 60 -0.79 -11.80 -20.00
C ASP A 60 -1.02 -10.32 -20.36
N ASN A 61 0.07 -9.54 -20.44
CA ASN A 61 0.10 -8.09 -20.66
C ASN A 61 -0.64 -7.26 -19.59
N MET A 62 -1.03 -7.86 -18.46
CA MET A 62 -1.63 -7.17 -17.34
C MET A 62 -0.59 -6.90 -16.25
N ARG A 63 -0.60 -5.68 -15.72
CA ARG A 63 0.22 -5.33 -14.56
C ARG A 63 -0.39 -5.97 -13.30
N VAL A 64 0.37 -6.85 -12.68
CA VAL A 64 0.04 -7.50 -11.41
C VAL A 64 1.06 -7.06 -10.36
N LEU A 65 0.56 -6.79 -9.16
CA LEU A 65 1.34 -6.35 -8.01
C LEU A 65 1.37 -7.45 -6.96
N THR A 66 2.47 -7.51 -6.21
CA THR A 66 2.63 -8.38 -5.05
C THR A 66 2.16 -7.70 -3.77
N PHE A 67 2.16 -8.44 -2.66
CA PHE A 67 1.90 -7.86 -1.35
C PHE A 67 2.94 -6.83 -0.92
N LEU A 68 4.22 -7.01 -1.27
CA LEU A 68 5.25 -6.01 -0.96
C LEU A 68 4.99 -4.71 -1.73
N ASP A 69 4.65 -4.82 -3.03
CA ASP A 69 4.22 -3.67 -3.84
C ASP A 69 3.02 -2.95 -3.21
N LEU A 70 2.04 -3.71 -2.70
CA LEU A 70 0.87 -3.18 -2.01
C LEU A 70 1.24 -2.43 -0.72
N VAL A 71 2.18 -2.95 0.07
CA VAL A 71 2.68 -2.28 1.28
C VAL A 71 3.42 -0.98 0.92
N GLU A 72 4.22 -0.98 -0.14
CA GLU A 72 4.85 0.26 -0.61
C GLU A 72 3.80 1.30 -1.04
N LEU A 73 2.80 0.88 -1.80
CA LEU A 73 1.67 1.73 -2.21
C LEU A 73 0.88 2.24 -1.01
N GLN A 74 0.73 1.44 0.05
CA GLN A 74 0.07 1.86 1.29
C GLN A 74 0.82 3.02 1.92
N PHE A 75 2.15 2.94 2.07
CA PHE A 75 2.94 4.04 2.60
C PHE A 75 2.95 5.27 1.69
N ILE A 76 3.07 5.08 0.37
CA ILE A 76 2.95 6.18 -0.60
C ILE A 76 1.60 6.88 -0.43
N SER A 77 0.50 6.12 -0.31
CA SER A 77 -0.84 6.67 -0.10
C SER A 77 -0.92 7.49 1.20
N LEU A 78 -0.35 6.99 2.31
CA LEU A 78 -0.30 7.71 3.59
C LEU A 78 0.46 9.04 3.45
N PHE A 79 1.67 9.03 2.89
CA PHE A 79 2.43 10.27 2.64
C PHE A 79 1.66 11.26 1.75
N ARG A 80 1.00 10.75 0.71
CA ARG A 80 0.23 11.58 -0.24
C ARG A 80 -1.01 12.20 0.41
N LYS A 81 -1.67 11.51 1.34
CA LYS A 81 -2.81 12.04 2.10
C LYS A 81 -2.41 13.21 3.00
N GLU A 82 -1.20 13.13 3.57
CA GLU A 82 -0.61 14.23 4.35
C GLU A 82 0.03 15.33 3.47
N GLY A 83 -0.07 15.20 2.15
CA GLY A 83 0.36 16.21 1.19
C GLY A 83 1.87 16.25 0.93
N VAL A 84 2.61 15.18 1.20
CA VAL A 84 4.02 15.05 0.76
C VAL A 84 4.06 14.81 -0.75
N SER A 85 4.91 15.51 -1.48
CA SER A 85 4.99 15.46 -2.94
C SER A 85 5.62 14.16 -3.45
N MET A 86 5.25 13.78 -4.67
CA MET A 86 5.84 12.61 -5.34
C MET A 86 7.37 12.69 -5.50
N PRO A 87 7.97 13.85 -5.85
CA PRO A 87 9.43 14.01 -5.86
C PRO A 87 10.09 13.66 -4.52
N VAL A 88 9.55 14.13 -3.40
CA VAL A 88 10.09 13.84 -2.06
C VAL A 88 9.93 12.36 -1.71
N ILE A 89 8.75 11.79 -1.93
CA ILE A 89 8.52 10.34 -1.69
C ILE A 89 9.47 9.49 -2.54
N ARG A 90 9.71 9.88 -3.80
CA ARG A 90 10.64 9.19 -4.70
C ARG A 90 12.09 9.33 -4.26
N ALA A 91 12.49 10.49 -3.78
CA ALA A 91 13.83 10.70 -3.22
C ALA A 91 14.04 9.82 -1.98
N ALA A 92 13.04 9.75 -1.08
CA ALA A 92 13.05 8.90 0.09
C ALA A 92 13.11 7.41 -0.28
N SER A 93 12.25 6.95 -1.21
CA SER A 93 12.27 5.56 -1.70
C SER A 93 13.64 5.19 -2.27
N LYS A 94 14.22 6.03 -3.15
CA LYS A 94 15.57 5.80 -3.72
C LYS A 94 16.66 5.76 -2.65
N ALA A 95 16.61 6.65 -1.66
CA ALA A 95 17.57 6.69 -0.57
C ALA A 95 17.46 5.44 0.33
N ALA A 96 16.23 5.03 0.66
CA ALA A 96 15.95 3.83 1.42
C ALA A 96 16.38 2.57 0.67
N ALA A 97 16.08 2.45 -0.63
CA ALA A 97 16.48 1.31 -1.46
C ALA A 97 18.00 1.12 -1.45
N ARG A 98 18.77 2.21 -1.61
CA ARG A 98 20.23 2.18 -1.52
C ARG A 98 20.73 1.78 -0.12
N ARG A 99 20.11 2.31 0.95
CA ARG A 99 20.54 2.04 2.33
C ARG A 99 20.21 0.60 2.76
N PHE A 100 19.08 0.08 2.31
CA PHE A 100 18.56 -1.22 2.73
C PHE A 100 18.97 -2.36 1.79
N GLY A 101 19.38 -2.04 0.56
CA GLY A 101 19.76 -3.03 -0.44
C GLY A 101 18.58 -3.85 -0.95
N THR A 102 17.41 -3.23 -1.12
CA THR A 102 16.17 -3.89 -1.55
C THR A 102 15.42 -3.05 -2.57
N ASP A 103 14.66 -3.72 -3.44
CA ASP A 103 13.73 -3.11 -4.39
C ASP A 103 12.43 -2.64 -3.71
N HIS A 104 12.13 -3.09 -2.48
CA HIS A 104 10.94 -2.71 -1.70
C HIS A 104 11.29 -2.03 -0.37
N PRO A 105 11.93 -0.85 -0.40
CA PRO A 105 12.40 -0.18 0.81
C PRO A 105 11.32 0.11 1.85
N PHE A 106 10.10 0.47 1.45
CA PHE A 106 9.05 0.79 2.41
C PHE A 106 8.38 -0.46 3.00
N ALA A 107 8.48 -1.60 2.30
CA ALA A 107 8.06 -2.90 2.82
C ALA A 107 9.18 -3.64 3.58
N SER A 108 10.36 -3.03 3.75
CA SER A 108 11.45 -3.61 4.54
C SER A 108 11.26 -3.38 6.04
N SER A 109 11.56 -4.39 6.85
CA SER A 109 11.56 -4.27 8.32
C SER A 109 12.51 -3.18 8.83
N ARG A 110 13.59 -2.87 8.07
CA ARG A 110 14.52 -1.77 8.39
C ARG A 110 13.88 -0.38 8.27
N PHE A 111 12.78 -0.24 7.53
CA PHE A 111 12.05 1.03 7.45
C PHE A 111 11.48 1.44 8.81
N THR A 112 11.17 0.46 9.68
CA THR A 112 10.66 0.73 11.03
C THR A 112 11.69 1.40 11.96
N THR A 113 12.98 1.12 11.77
CA THR A 113 14.06 1.65 12.61
C THR A 113 14.79 2.83 11.96
N ASP A 114 15.02 2.74 10.65
CA ASP A 114 15.88 3.67 9.92
C ASP A 114 15.08 4.64 9.04
N GLY A 115 13.77 4.45 8.90
CA GLY A 115 12.94 5.23 7.98
C GLY A 115 12.95 6.73 8.28
N LYS A 116 12.91 7.13 9.56
CA LYS A 116 13.01 8.54 9.96
C LYS A 116 14.32 9.17 9.51
N ALA A 117 15.42 8.42 9.68
CA ALA A 117 16.75 8.87 9.27
C ALA A 117 16.85 9.05 7.75
N ILE A 118 16.12 8.27 6.95
CA ILE A 118 16.05 8.46 5.49
C ILE A 118 15.55 9.86 5.16
N PHE A 119 14.44 10.31 5.77
CA PHE A 119 13.89 11.64 5.52
C PHE A 119 14.77 12.76 6.10
N ALA A 120 15.46 12.50 7.22
CA ALA A 120 16.32 13.50 7.87
C ALA A 120 17.58 13.86 7.07
N VAL A 121 18.09 12.93 6.24
CA VAL A 121 19.31 13.15 5.44
C VAL A 121 19.03 13.64 4.02
N LEU A 122 17.76 13.71 3.60
CA LEU A 122 17.41 14.25 2.30
C LEU A 122 17.69 15.75 2.27
N GLN A 123 18.27 16.19 1.16
CA GLN A 123 18.52 17.59 0.86
C GLN A 123 17.80 17.98 -0.43
N PRO A 124 17.57 19.28 -0.69
CA PRO A 124 16.86 19.74 -1.89
C PRO A 124 17.44 19.21 -3.21
N GLU A 125 18.75 19.00 -3.28
CA GLU A 125 19.47 18.48 -4.44
C GLU A 125 19.14 17.00 -4.72
N ASN A 126 18.60 16.29 -3.73
CA ASN A 126 18.13 14.91 -3.90
C ASN A 126 16.70 14.84 -4.45
N VAL A 127 15.97 15.95 -4.44
CA VAL A 127 14.56 16.02 -4.81
C VAL A 127 14.44 16.56 -6.23
N ASP A 128 13.94 15.72 -7.13
CA ASP A 128 13.71 16.11 -8.53
C ASP A 128 12.40 16.91 -8.67
N ALA A 129 12.41 18.14 -8.14
CA ALA A 129 11.28 19.06 -8.14
C ALA A 129 11.56 20.25 -9.07
N HIS A 130 11.42 20.04 -10.37
CA HIS A 130 11.75 21.00 -11.43
C HIS A 130 11.13 22.42 -11.32
N ASN A 131 10.15 22.64 -10.44
CA ASN A 131 9.38 23.88 -10.33
C ASN A 131 9.32 24.45 -8.91
N ALA A 132 9.95 23.81 -7.93
CA ALA A 132 9.95 24.28 -6.56
C ALA A 132 11.27 25.00 -6.29
N ASP A 133 11.20 26.16 -5.65
CA ASP A 133 12.41 26.78 -5.11
C ASP A 133 12.97 25.97 -3.93
N THR A 134 14.24 26.19 -3.62
CA THR A 134 14.95 25.45 -2.57
C THR A 134 14.26 25.60 -1.22
N SER A 135 13.73 26.79 -0.88
CA SER A 135 13.00 27.03 0.38
C SER A 135 11.77 26.15 0.51
N THR A 136 10.96 26.05 -0.55
CA THR A 136 9.75 25.22 -0.59
C THR A 136 10.10 23.75 -0.39
N ILE A 137 11.20 23.27 -1.00
CA ILE A 137 11.65 21.89 -0.83
C ILE A 137 12.13 21.65 0.61
N VAL A 138 12.86 22.59 1.21
CA VAL A 138 13.30 22.48 2.62
C VAL A 138 12.11 22.40 3.57
N GLU A 139 11.11 23.25 3.40
CA GLU A 139 9.88 23.22 4.19
C GLU A 139 9.14 21.89 4.04
N GLU A 140 9.04 21.38 2.80
CA GLU A 140 8.42 20.10 2.53
C GLU A 140 9.20 18.93 3.16
N LEU A 141 10.53 18.96 3.12
CA LEU A 141 11.37 17.96 3.78
C LEU A 141 11.15 17.97 5.29
N HIS A 142 11.06 19.15 5.92
CA HIS A 142 10.73 19.26 7.34
C HIS A 142 9.34 18.70 7.64
N LYS A 143 8.34 19.05 6.84
CA LYS A 143 6.98 18.49 6.93
C LYS A 143 6.99 16.96 6.80
N SER A 144 7.76 16.41 5.86
CA SER A 144 7.82 14.96 5.64
C SER A 144 8.37 14.20 6.86
N GLN A 145 9.27 14.80 7.64
CA GLN A 145 9.78 14.22 8.89
C GLN A 145 8.71 14.22 9.99
N MET A 146 7.88 15.26 10.07
CA MET A 146 6.73 15.29 10.99
C MET A 146 5.68 14.26 10.60
N VAL A 147 5.32 14.20 9.30
CA VAL A 147 4.42 13.17 8.76
C VAL A 147 4.93 11.76 9.07
N PHE A 148 6.25 11.54 8.96
CA PHE A 148 6.84 10.26 9.32
C PHE A 148 6.55 9.90 10.79
N ALA A 149 6.85 10.81 11.72
CA ALA A 149 6.68 10.57 13.14
C ALA A 149 5.21 10.44 13.57
N GLU A 150 4.31 11.24 12.98
CA GLU A 150 2.91 11.34 13.42
C GLU A 150 1.98 10.35 12.73
N VAL A 151 2.29 9.93 11.49
CA VAL A 151 1.39 9.10 10.68
C VAL A 151 2.02 7.77 10.33
N ILE A 152 3.29 7.76 9.90
CA ILE A 152 3.94 6.54 9.39
C ILE A 152 4.41 5.63 10.52
N GLU A 153 5.11 6.16 11.51
CA GLU A 153 5.59 5.39 12.66
C GLU A 153 4.44 4.70 13.41
N PRO A 154 3.32 5.37 13.75
CA PRO A 154 2.19 4.71 14.38
C PRO A 154 1.55 3.62 13.51
N PHE A 155 1.61 3.76 12.18
CA PHE A 155 1.06 2.77 11.25
C PHE A 155 1.87 1.47 11.25
N PHE A 156 3.15 1.46 11.66
CA PHE A 156 3.94 0.23 11.71
C PHE A 156 3.33 -0.87 12.59
N ARG A 157 2.57 -0.50 13.63
CA ARG A 157 1.85 -1.47 14.49
C ARG A 157 0.78 -2.27 13.74
N ASN A 158 0.32 -1.75 12.60
CA ASN A 158 -0.66 -2.38 11.73
C ASN A 158 -0.03 -3.38 10.76
N ILE A 159 1.29 -3.56 10.79
CA ILE A 159 2.00 -4.53 9.94
C ILE A 159 2.67 -5.56 10.85
N GLU A 160 2.60 -6.82 10.46
CA GLU A 160 3.48 -7.86 11.01
C GLU A 160 4.73 -7.91 10.15
N TRP A 161 5.87 -7.67 10.78
CA TRP A 161 7.17 -7.64 10.13
C TRP A 161 7.90 -8.95 10.39
N GLY A 162 8.38 -9.57 9.32
CA GLY A 162 9.32 -10.68 9.40
C GLY A 162 10.75 -10.19 9.60
N THR A 163 11.71 -11.09 9.45
CA THR A 163 13.14 -10.76 9.59
C THR A 163 13.59 -9.66 8.62
N GLN A 164 13.07 -9.66 7.39
CA GLN A 164 13.52 -8.74 6.34
C GLN A 164 12.43 -7.79 5.84
N GLU A 165 11.17 -8.23 5.84
CA GLU A 165 10.07 -7.54 5.16
C GLU A 165 8.70 -7.75 5.81
N ALA A 166 7.72 -6.98 5.37
CA ALA A 166 6.33 -7.09 5.78
C ALA A 166 5.74 -8.47 5.41
N MET A 167 5.03 -9.08 6.35
CA MET A 167 4.38 -10.39 6.18
C MET A 167 2.86 -10.31 6.15
N ARG A 168 2.26 -9.40 6.91
CA ARG A 168 0.79 -9.20 6.96
C ARG A 168 0.47 -7.74 7.25
N LEU A 169 -0.66 -7.28 6.75
CA LEU A 169 -1.16 -5.91 6.94
C LEU A 169 -2.58 -5.95 7.53
N TRP A 170 -2.84 -5.17 8.57
CA TRP A 170 -4.17 -4.93 9.15
C TRP A 170 -4.60 -3.49 8.82
N PRO A 171 -5.35 -3.27 7.73
CA PRO A 171 -5.59 -1.92 7.20
C PRO A 171 -6.23 -0.94 8.20
N LEU A 172 -7.03 -1.46 9.12
CA LEU A 172 -7.74 -0.70 10.16
C LEU A 172 -7.24 -0.97 11.58
N GLY A 173 -6.12 -1.69 11.73
CA GLY A 173 -5.60 -2.11 13.04
C GLY A 173 -5.94 -3.56 13.39
N LYS A 174 -5.12 -4.15 14.27
CA LYS A 174 -5.18 -5.59 14.61
C LYS A 174 -6.44 -5.98 15.36
N ASP A 175 -7.04 -5.04 16.08
CA ASP A 175 -8.29 -5.19 16.83
C ASP A 175 -9.53 -5.24 15.92
N ARG A 176 -9.40 -4.80 14.65
CA ARG A 176 -10.48 -4.80 13.65
C ARG A 176 -10.60 -6.09 12.86
N ARG A 177 -9.86 -7.14 13.23
CA ARG A 177 -9.89 -8.51 12.66
C ARG A 177 -9.50 -8.65 11.19
N VAL A 178 -9.67 -7.63 10.36
CA VAL A 178 -9.38 -7.70 8.92
C VAL A 178 -7.87 -7.67 8.67
N VAL A 179 -7.39 -8.71 8.00
CA VAL A 179 -5.99 -8.87 7.63
C VAL A 179 -5.84 -9.09 6.12
N ILE A 180 -4.73 -8.63 5.59
CA ILE A 180 -4.22 -8.93 4.27
C ILE A 180 -2.98 -9.80 4.49
N ASP A 181 -3.09 -11.08 4.16
CA ASP A 181 -2.01 -12.07 4.29
C ASP A 181 -1.76 -12.70 2.90
N PRO A 182 -0.60 -12.48 2.27
CA PRO A 182 -0.31 -12.98 0.93
C PRO A 182 -0.34 -14.51 0.82
N LYS A 183 -0.23 -15.23 1.94
CA LYS A 183 -0.28 -16.69 2.02
C LYS A 183 -1.70 -17.24 2.15
N ARG A 184 -2.72 -16.39 2.29
CA ARG A 184 -4.13 -16.77 2.43
C ARG A 184 -4.98 -16.05 1.39
N GLN A 185 -5.90 -16.76 0.75
CA GLN A 185 -6.84 -16.18 -0.22
C GLN A 185 -6.16 -15.27 -1.26
N PHE A 186 -4.94 -15.63 -1.70
CA PHE A 186 -4.10 -14.85 -2.63
C PHE A 186 -3.88 -13.38 -2.21
N GLY A 187 -3.95 -13.10 -0.90
CA GLY A 187 -3.79 -11.76 -0.36
C GLY A 187 -5.06 -10.91 -0.37
N ALA A 188 -6.23 -11.46 -0.68
CA ALA A 188 -7.49 -10.74 -0.49
C ALA A 188 -7.69 -10.36 0.99
N PRO A 189 -8.34 -9.22 1.30
CA PRO A 189 -8.72 -8.91 2.67
C PRO A 189 -9.70 -9.95 3.22
N ILE A 190 -9.40 -10.47 4.41
CA ILE A 190 -10.14 -11.54 5.08
C ILE A 190 -10.33 -11.22 6.56
N ASP A 191 -11.33 -11.84 7.19
CA ASP A 191 -11.30 -12.00 8.64
C ASP A 191 -10.10 -12.88 9.04
N ASN A 192 -9.30 -12.42 9.98
CA ASN A 192 -8.05 -13.09 10.36
C ASN A 192 -8.29 -14.50 10.93
N GLU A 193 -9.33 -14.71 11.73
CA GLU A 193 -9.56 -15.98 12.41
C GLU A 193 -10.23 -16.99 11.47
N THR A 194 -11.26 -16.58 10.75
CA THR A 194 -12.07 -17.49 9.92
C THR A 194 -11.50 -17.65 8.52
N GLY A 195 -10.74 -16.66 8.03
CA GLY A 195 -10.24 -16.62 6.66
C GLY A 195 -11.30 -16.30 5.60
N THR A 196 -12.50 -15.88 6.03
CA THR A 196 -13.59 -15.55 5.13
C THR A 196 -13.31 -14.19 4.46
N PRO A 197 -13.39 -14.08 3.12
CA PRO A 197 -13.18 -12.81 2.42
C PRO A 197 -14.17 -11.73 2.82
N THR A 198 -13.68 -10.53 3.11
CA THR A 198 -14.53 -9.40 3.55
C THR A 198 -15.56 -9.00 2.49
N ALA A 199 -15.16 -9.05 1.22
CA ALA A 199 -16.03 -8.74 0.09
C ALA A 199 -17.27 -9.67 0.02
N VAL A 200 -17.10 -10.95 0.37
CA VAL A 200 -18.19 -11.93 0.39
C VAL A 200 -19.16 -11.63 1.53
N LEU A 201 -18.66 -11.30 2.72
CA LEU A 201 -19.48 -10.94 3.87
C LEU A 201 -20.24 -9.64 3.63
N TYR A 202 -19.58 -8.63 3.07
CA TYR A 202 -20.21 -7.37 2.69
C TYR A 202 -21.30 -7.55 1.63
N ALA A 203 -21.03 -8.34 0.58
CA ALA A 203 -22.00 -8.60 -0.47
C ALA A 203 -23.28 -9.26 0.09
N ASN A 204 -23.14 -10.24 0.98
CA ASN A 204 -24.32 -10.89 1.57
C ASN A 204 -25.06 -9.99 2.56
N ALA A 205 -24.36 -9.29 3.46
CA ALA A 205 -25.00 -8.47 4.48
C ALA A 205 -25.59 -7.17 3.91
N VAL A 206 -24.81 -6.43 3.11
CA VAL A 206 -25.19 -5.09 2.65
C VAL A 206 -25.85 -5.13 1.28
N GLU A 207 -25.22 -5.74 0.28
CA GLU A 207 -25.75 -5.74 -1.10
C GLU A 207 -26.96 -6.67 -1.23
N GLY A 208 -26.95 -7.80 -0.51
CA GLY A 208 -28.07 -8.73 -0.40
C GLY A 208 -29.14 -8.33 0.61
N GLY A 209 -28.89 -7.30 1.43
CA GLY A 209 -29.84 -6.81 2.44
C GLY A 209 -30.17 -7.80 3.56
N ASN A 210 -29.26 -8.72 3.87
CA ASN A 210 -29.46 -9.73 4.92
C ASN A 210 -29.00 -9.21 6.29
N ALA A 211 -29.66 -9.66 7.35
CA ALA A 211 -29.22 -9.38 8.72
C ALA A 211 -27.82 -9.97 8.97
N PRO A 212 -26.88 -9.22 9.60
CA PRO A 212 -25.53 -9.71 9.88
C PRO A 212 -25.49 -11.05 10.63
N GLU A 213 -26.45 -11.30 11.53
CA GLU A 213 -26.59 -12.55 12.29
C GLU A 213 -26.88 -13.75 11.38
N LEU A 214 -27.74 -13.55 10.38
CA LEU A 214 -28.08 -14.58 9.40
C LEU A 214 -26.88 -14.91 8.51
N VAL A 215 -26.12 -13.89 8.10
CA VAL A 215 -24.87 -14.09 7.34
C VAL A 215 -23.83 -14.82 8.20
N ALA A 216 -23.70 -14.46 9.47
CA ALA A 216 -22.81 -15.14 10.40
C ALA A 216 -23.15 -16.63 10.55
N GLU A 217 -24.45 -16.96 10.63
CA GLU A 217 -24.96 -18.33 10.64
C GLU A 217 -24.62 -19.09 9.35
N TRP A 218 -24.84 -18.50 8.17
CA TRP A 218 -24.56 -19.14 6.87
C TRP A 218 -23.11 -19.54 6.68
N TYR A 219 -22.19 -18.71 7.17
CA TYR A 219 -20.74 -18.95 7.05
C TYR A 219 -20.15 -19.66 8.28
N GLU A 220 -20.95 -19.95 9.30
CA GLU A 220 -20.51 -20.52 10.60
C GLU A 220 -19.38 -19.71 11.25
N ILE A 221 -19.53 -18.38 11.26
CA ILE A 221 -18.52 -17.45 11.79
C ILE A 221 -19.07 -16.56 12.92
N PRO A 222 -18.20 -15.94 13.74
CA PRO A 222 -18.64 -14.94 14.72
C PRO A 222 -19.32 -13.74 14.04
N LEU A 223 -20.37 -13.21 14.66
CA LEU A 223 -21.05 -11.98 14.21
C LEU A 223 -20.08 -10.82 13.99
N ASP A 224 -19.14 -10.62 14.92
CA ASP A 224 -18.11 -9.57 14.83
C ASP A 224 -17.28 -9.69 13.54
N ALA A 225 -17.04 -10.89 13.00
CA ALA A 225 -16.35 -11.05 11.72
C ALA A 225 -17.13 -10.42 10.55
N VAL A 226 -18.47 -10.56 10.55
CA VAL A 226 -19.35 -9.92 9.57
C VAL A 226 -19.35 -8.41 9.75
N GLU A 227 -19.53 -7.93 10.98
CA GLU A 227 -19.56 -6.50 11.30
C GLU A 227 -18.25 -5.79 10.92
N ARG A 228 -17.09 -6.40 11.23
CA ARG A 228 -15.77 -5.85 10.85
C ARG A 228 -15.51 -5.88 9.36
N ALA A 229 -15.94 -6.95 8.67
CA ALA A 229 -15.86 -6.99 7.22
C ALA A 229 -16.72 -5.88 6.58
N VAL A 230 -17.91 -5.63 7.12
CA VAL A 230 -18.79 -4.55 6.66
C VAL A 230 -18.18 -3.16 6.93
N GLU A 231 -17.62 -2.94 8.13
CA GLU A 231 -16.89 -1.72 8.50
C GLU A 231 -15.76 -1.45 7.50
N TYR A 232 -14.93 -2.47 7.22
CA TYR A 232 -13.80 -2.37 6.30
C TYR A 232 -14.21 -2.08 4.86
N GLU A 233 -15.16 -2.82 4.30
CA GLU A 233 -15.59 -2.64 2.91
C GLU A 233 -16.31 -1.30 2.69
N THR A 234 -17.05 -0.83 3.69
CA THR A 234 -17.63 0.53 3.69
C THR A 234 -16.53 1.61 3.72
N TYR A 235 -15.50 1.41 4.55
CA TYR A 235 -14.34 2.30 4.61
C TYR A 235 -13.59 2.39 3.27
N LEU A 236 -13.48 1.29 2.52
CA LEU A 236 -12.88 1.30 1.19
C LEU A 236 -13.69 2.09 0.16
N ARG A 237 -15.02 2.14 0.28
CA ARG A 237 -15.92 2.81 -0.67
C ARG A 237 -16.06 4.32 -0.46
N THR A 238 -15.69 4.81 0.72
CA THR A 238 -15.74 6.25 1.07
C THR A 238 -14.44 7.00 0.72
N ALA A 239 -13.55 6.39 -0.06
CA ALA A 239 -12.23 6.89 -0.44
C ALA A 239 -12.22 7.81 -1.68
#